data_AF-A0A7C8ZB23-F1
#
_entry.id   AF-A0A7C8ZB23-F1
#
_cell.length_a   1.000
_cell.length_b   1.000
_cell.length_c   1.000
_cell.angle_alpha   90.00
_cell.angle_beta   90.00
_cell.angle_gamma   90.00
#
_symmetry.space_group_name_H-M   'P 1'
#
loop_
_entity.id
_entity.type
_entity.pdbx_description
1 polymer ?
#
loop_
_entity_poly.entity_id
_entity_poly.type
_entity_poly.pdbx_seq_one_letter_code
_entity_poly.pdbx_strand_id
1 'polypeptide(L)'
;SESSYKALNKACLNQSFLFPKGKCNDALFKAYWEFGDINPYDIYGSVCADLGTLFHSFNKPLPYRFRGNDECVVTYTKMYMNRPDVQKALHANITGSLPHPWRSE
;
A
#
# COMPACT_ATOMS: atom_id res chain seq x y z
N SER A 1 16.33 12.67 1.88
CA SER A 1 17.60 13.42 1.94
C SER A 1 17.49 14.73 1.18
N GLU A 2 18.33 15.72 1.50
CA GLU A 2 18.35 17.01 0.80
C GLU A 2 18.64 16.86 -0.71
N SER A 3 19.51 15.89 -1.06
CA SER A 3 19.84 15.59 -2.46
C SER A 3 18.64 15.08 -3.26
N SER A 4 17.84 14.19 -2.67
CA SER A 4 16.65 13.62 -3.30
C SER A 4 15.52 14.65 -3.40
N TYR A 5 15.36 15.50 -2.38
CA TYR A 5 14.42 16.63 -2.42
C TYR A 5 14.73 17.59 -3.58
N LYS A 6 15.99 18.01 -3.73
CA LYS A 6 16.42 18.87 -4.84
C LYS A 6 16.19 18.21 -6.22
N ALA A 7 16.46 16.91 -6.33
CA ALA A 7 16.25 16.16 -7.57
C ALA A 7 14.76 16.09 -7.96
N LEU A 8 13.89 15.79 -6.99
CA LEU A 8 12.43 15.75 -7.19
C LEU A 8 11.88 17.10 -7.65
N ASN A 9 12.25 18.19 -6.96
CA ASN A 9 11.82 19.54 -7.32
C ASN A 9 12.30 19.94 -8.72
N LYS A 10 13.46 19.46 -9.16
CA LYS A 10 13.94 19.74 -10.51
C LYS A 10 13.22 18.91 -11.58
N ALA A 11 12.91 17.65 -11.29
CA ALA A 11 12.49 16.69 -12.31
C ALA A 11 10.97 16.52 -12.42
N CYS A 12 10.20 16.75 -11.35
CA CYS A 12 8.81 16.30 -11.26
C CYS A 12 7.73 17.40 -11.34
N LEU A 13 8.07 18.69 -11.21
CA LEU A 13 7.08 19.77 -11.08
C LEU A 13 6.06 19.85 -12.24
N ASN A 14 6.50 19.53 -13.46
CA ASN A 14 5.66 19.58 -14.67
C ASN A 14 5.37 18.18 -15.23
N GLN A 15 5.31 17.17 -14.36
CA GLN A 15 5.03 15.79 -14.75
C GLN A 15 3.68 15.34 -14.19
N SER A 16 3.06 14.39 -14.89
CA SER A 16 1.89 13.71 -14.34
C SER A 16 2.32 12.89 -13.13
N PHE A 17 1.62 13.09 -12.01
CA PHE A 17 1.77 12.25 -10.83
C PHE A 17 1.40 10.78 -11.11
N LEU A 18 0.40 10.55 -11.98
CA LEU A 18 -0.05 9.20 -12.33
C LEU A 18 0.93 8.47 -13.25
N PHE A 19 1.65 9.22 -14.09
CA PHE A 19 2.54 8.65 -15.10
C PHE A 19 3.90 9.38 -15.16
N PRO A 20 4.70 9.36 -14.07
CA PRO A 20 6.01 9.98 -14.08
C PRO A 20 6.97 9.17 -14.95
N LYS A 21 7.78 9.87 -15.75
CA LYS A 21 8.71 9.28 -16.71
C LYS A 21 10.12 9.85 -16.52
N GLY A 22 11.10 9.10 -17.02
CA GLY A 22 12.51 9.50 -17.03
C GLY A 22 13.01 9.96 -15.64
N LYS A 23 13.69 11.11 -15.61
CA LYS A 23 14.35 11.65 -14.41
C LYS A 23 13.44 11.83 -13.21
N CYS A 24 12.13 12.08 -13.42
CA CYS A 24 11.19 12.16 -12.32
C CYS A 24 10.96 10.79 -11.67
N ASN A 25 10.80 9.74 -12.49
CA ASN A 25 10.65 8.38 -11.99
C ASN A 25 11.91 7.91 -11.24
N ASP A 26 13.10 8.26 -11.73
CA ASP A 26 14.37 7.92 -11.07
C ASP A 26 14.53 8.64 -9.73
N ALA A 27 14.18 9.94 -9.68
CA ALA A 27 14.20 10.73 -8.45
C ALA A 27 13.18 10.22 -7.42
N LEU A 28 11.99 9.81 -7.87
CA LEU A 28 10.98 9.17 -7.03
C LEU A 28 11.52 7.85 -6.49
N PHE A 29 12.08 6.98 -7.34
CA PHE A 29 12.66 5.71 -6.91
C PHE A 29 13.72 5.89 -5.81
N LYS A 30 14.62 6.86 -5.98
CA LYS A 30 15.63 7.19 -4.97
C LYS A 30 15.00 7.68 -3.65
N ALA A 31 13.99 8.53 -3.72
CA ALA A 31 13.30 9.03 -2.53
C ALA A 31 12.58 7.89 -1.77
N TYR A 32 11.94 6.96 -2.49
CA TYR A 32 11.31 5.79 -1.89
C TYR A 32 12.32 4.85 -1.25
N TRP A 33 13.49 4.66 -1.87
CA TRP A 33 14.58 3.92 -1.24
C TRP A 33 15.04 4.53 0.09
N GLU A 34 15.08 5.86 0.17
CA GLU A 34 15.44 6.57 1.40
C GLU A 34 14.37 6.51 2.50
N PHE A 35 13.11 6.22 2.16
CA PHE A 35 12.05 6.03 3.16
C PHE A 35 12.27 4.77 3.98
N GLY A 36 12.83 3.72 3.38
CA GLY A 36 12.99 2.42 4.02
C GLY A 36 11.66 1.72 4.25
N ASP A 37 11.63 0.84 5.25
CA ASP A 37 10.46 0.04 5.59
C ASP A 37 9.49 0.86 6.47
N ILE A 38 8.68 1.70 5.82
CA ILE A 38 7.63 2.51 6.46
C ILE A 38 6.33 2.39 5.67
N ASN A 39 5.19 2.53 6.34
CA ASN A 39 3.92 2.70 5.64
C ASN A 39 3.80 4.17 5.17
N PRO A 40 3.82 4.46 3.85
CA PRO A 40 3.73 5.83 3.35
C PRO A 40 2.35 6.47 3.55
N TYR A 41 1.32 5.68 3.89
CA TYR A 41 -0.03 6.15 4.18
C TYR A 41 -0.27 6.38 5.69
N ASP A 42 0.56 5.79 6.54
CA ASP A 42 0.54 5.97 8.00
C ASP A 42 1.97 5.90 8.56
N ILE A 43 2.65 7.05 8.59
CA ILE A 43 4.07 7.14 8.95
C ILE A 43 4.37 6.85 10.44
N TYR A 44 3.34 6.75 11.29
CA TYR A 44 3.46 6.37 12.69
C TYR A 44 2.91 4.97 12.96
N GLY A 45 2.23 4.37 11.98
CA GLY A 45 1.71 3.02 12.04
C GLY A 45 2.81 1.97 11.95
N SER A 46 2.53 0.79 12.48
CA SER A 46 3.43 -0.35 12.31
C SER A 46 3.54 -0.72 10.85
N VAL A 47 4.76 -1.03 10.40
CA VAL A 47 4.94 -1.76 9.16
C VAL A 47 4.25 -3.11 9.29
N CYS A 48 3.50 -3.49 8.27
CA CYS A 48 2.88 -4.79 8.23
C CYS A 48 3.92 -5.90 8.06
N ALA A 49 4.06 -6.72 9.10
CA ALA A 49 5.13 -7.72 9.22
C ALA A 49 5.10 -8.79 8.11
N ASP A 50 3.92 -9.13 7.58
CA ASP A 50 3.79 -10.13 6.50
C ASP A 50 4.32 -9.63 5.13
N LEU A 51 4.70 -8.35 5.04
CA LEU A 51 5.16 -7.68 3.81
C LEU A 51 6.60 -7.15 3.87
N GLY A 52 7.37 -7.40 4.93
CA GLY A 52 8.78 -6.97 5.02
C GLY A 52 9.68 -7.47 3.88
N THR A 53 9.24 -8.47 3.11
CA THR A 53 9.92 -8.99 1.91
C THR A 53 9.49 -8.34 0.60
N LEU A 54 8.38 -7.60 0.60
CA LEU A 54 7.72 -7.11 -0.61
C LEU A 54 8.15 -5.69 -0.99
N PHE A 55 8.57 -4.87 -0.02
CA PHE A 55 9.23 -3.58 -0.26
C PHE A 55 10.66 -3.72 -0.81
N HIS A 56 11.29 -4.90 -0.69
CA HIS A 56 12.59 -5.20 -1.27
C HIS A 56 12.54 -5.72 -2.71
N SER A 57 11.35 -5.92 -3.28
CA SER A 57 11.23 -6.34 -4.67
C SER A 57 11.33 -5.14 -5.61
N PHE A 58 12.52 -4.94 -6.19
CA PHE A 58 12.87 -3.91 -7.18
C PHE A 58 11.97 -3.89 -8.44
N ASN A 59 11.10 -4.89 -8.61
CA ASN A 59 10.16 -5.01 -9.73
C ASN A 59 8.72 -4.58 -9.38
N LYS A 60 8.41 -4.21 -8.13
CA LYS A 60 7.07 -3.76 -7.78
C LYS A 60 6.86 -2.27 -8.14
N PRO A 61 5.68 -1.90 -8.65
CA PRO A 61 5.34 -0.49 -8.89
C PRO A 61 5.54 0.32 -7.60
N LEU A 62 6.08 1.53 -7.73
CA LEU A 62 6.21 2.44 -6.60
C LEU A 62 4.84 2.66 -5.92
N PRO A 63 4.77 2.94 -4.60
CA PRO A 63 3.52 3.02 -3.85
C PRO A 63 2.44 3.94 -4.47
N TYR A 64 2.86 5.04 -5.11
CA TYR A 64 1.93 5.94 -5.82
C TYR A 64 1.44 5.42 -7.18
N ARG A 65 2.12 4.41 -7.75
CA ARG A 65 1.63 3.61 -8.89
C ARG A 65 0.72 2.46 -8.43
N PHE A 66 0.74 2.12 -7.13
CA PHE A 66 -0.12 1.11 -6.55
C PHE A 66 -1.55 1.64 -6.45
N ARG A 67 -2.48 0.95 -7.13
CA ARG A 67 -3.91 1.27 -7.16
C ARG A 67 -4.60 0.84 -5.86
N GLY A 68 -4.29 1.51 -4.75
CA GLY A 68 -5.11 1.47 -3.54
C GLY A 68 -5.17 0.14 -2.76
N ASN A 69 -4.51 -0.92 -3.21
CA ASN A 69 -4.41 -2.16 -2.42
C ASN A 69 -3.17 -2.11 -1.54
N ASP A 70 -3.32 -1.51 -0.37
CA ASP A 70 -2.48 -1.88 0.77
C ASP A 70 -2.82 -3.35 1.08
N GLU A 71 -1.93 -4.27 0.69
CA GLU A 71 -2.08 -5.71 0.89
C GLU A 71 -2.36 -6.05 2.37
N CYS A 72 -1.94 -5.20 3.31
CA CYS A 72 -2.18 -5.38 4.73
C CYS A 72 -3.55 -4.92 5.16
N VAL A 73 -4.05 -3.80 4.65
CA VAL A 73 -5.45 -3.40 4.84
C VAL A 73 -6.36 -4.46 4.25
N VAL A 74 -6.04 -4.99 3.07
CA VAL A 74 -6.80 -6.08 2.43
C VAL A 74 -6.79 -7.34 3.30
N THR A 75 -5.61 -7.76 3.78
CA THR A 75 -5.46 -8.97 4.62
C THR A 75 -6.16 -8.80 5.96
N TYR A 76 -5.94 -7.67 6.64
CA TYR A 76 -6.60 -7.34 7.90
C TYR A 76 -8.12 -7.28 7.74
N THR A 77 -8.61 -6.64 6.68
CA THR A 77 -10.05 -6.56 6.39
C THR A 77 -10.62 -7.95 6.14
N LYS A 78 -9.91 -8.82 5.40
CA LYS A 78 -10.30 -10.23 5.23
C LYS A 78 -10.40 -10.96 6.56
N MET A 79 -9.43 -10.81 7.45
CA MET A 79 -9.46 -11.44 8.77
C MET A 79 -10.60 -10.89 9.63
N TYR A 80 -10.73 -9.56 9.71
CA TYR A 80 -11.73 -8.87 10.51
C TYR A 80 -13.16 -9.21 10.07
N MET A 81 -13.45 -9.13 8.76
CA MET A 81 -14.77 -9.41 8.19
C MET A 81 -15.19 -10.90 8.30
N ASN A 82 -14.24 -11.80 8.53
CA ASN A 82 -14.52 -13.22 8.75
C ASN A 82 -14.65 -13.61 10.22
N ARG A 83 -14.50 -12.68 11.17
CA ARG A 83 -14.77 -12.98 12.58
C ARG A 83 -16.27 -13.19 12.81
N PRO A 84 -16.68 -14.22 13.59
CA PRO A 84 -18.11 -14.49 13.82
C PRO A 84 -18.86 -13.34 14.50
N ASP A 85 -18.22 -12.62 15.41
CA ASP A 85 -18.81 -11.48 16.11
C ASP A 85 -19.02 -10.29 15.18
N VAL A 86 -18.04 -10.01 14.31
CA VAL A 86 -18.15 -8.99 13.25
C VAL A 86 -19.24 -9.37 12.25
N GLN A 87 -19.27 -10.63 11.78
CA GLN A 87 -20.32 -11.12 10.88
C GLN A 87 -21.71 -10.94 11.51
N LYS A 88 -21.87 -11.35 12.76
CA LYS A 88 -23.13 -11.18 13.50
C LYS A 88 -23.52 -9.71 13.63
N ALA A 89 -22.58 -8.83 13.99
CA ALA A 89 -22.84 -7.39 14.15
C ALA A 89 -23.23 -6.70 12.82
N LEU A 90 -22.64 -7.13 11.70
CA LEU A 90 -22.95 -6.63 10.37
C LEU A 90 -24.12 -7.36 9.70
N HIS A 91 -24.79 -8.26 10.42
CA HIS A 91 -25.81 -9.15 9.89
C HIS A 91 -25.35 -9.99 8.68
N ALA A 92 -24.05 -10.21 8.54
CA ALA A 92 -23.47 -11.15 7.60
C ALA A 92 -23.51 -12.57 8.22
N ASN A 93 -23.85 -13.57 7.41
CA ASN A 93 -23.82 -14.99 7.80
C ASN A 93 -24.59 -15.39 9.08
N ILE A 94 -25.61 -14.64 9.51
CA ILE A 94 -26.32 -14.91 10.77
C ILE A 94 -26.88 -16.34 10.81
N THR A 95 -27.37 -16.83 9.67
CA THR A 95 -27.97 -18.16 9.51
C THR A 95 -26.97 -19.23 9.06
N GLY A 96 -25.68 -18.91 8.92
CA GLY A 96 -24.69 -19.81 8.34
C GLY A 96 -24.84 -20.02 6.82
N SER A 97 -25.66 -19.20 6.15
CA SER A 97 -26.00 -19.38 4.73
C SER A 97 -24.97 -18.82 3.76
N LEU A 98 -23.90 -18.17 4.23
CA LEU A 98 -22.83 -17.77 3.31
C LEU A 98 -22.04 -19.01 2.87
N PRO A 99 -21.98 -19.30 1.56
CA PRO A 99 -21.30 -20.50 1.05
C PRO A 99 -19.78 -20.42 1.15
N HIS A 100 -19.24 -19.23 1.46
CA HIS A 100 -17.81 -18.97 1.53
C HIS A 100 -17.49 -17.80 2.47
N PRO A 101 -16.26 -17.76 3.02
CA PRO A 101 -15.73 -16.60 3.74
C PRO A 101 -15.77 -15.32 2.90
N TRP A 102 -15.84 -14.18 3.56
CA TRP A 102 -15.72 -12.87 2.93
C TRP A 102 -14.34 -12.70 2.28
N ARG A 103 -14.30 -12.12 1.07
CA ARG A 103 -13.07 -11.83 0.32
C ARG A 103 -13.21 -10.46 -0.36
N SER A 104 -12.13 -9.67 -0.36
CA SER A 104 -11.99 -8.56 -1.31
C SER A 104 -11.61 -9.14 -2.68
N GLU A 105 -12.23 -8.64 -3.75
CA GLU A 105 -11.87 -8.96 -5.14
C GLU A 105 -10.42 -8.56 -5.48
#